data_AF-A0A5C6B853-F1
#
_entry.id   AF-A0A5C6B853-F1
#
_cell.length_a   1.000
_cell.length_b   1.000
_cell.length_c   1.000
_cell.angle_alpha   90.00
_cell.angle_beta   90.00
_cell.angle_gamma   90.00
#
_symmetry.space_group_name_H-M   'P 1'
#
loop_
_entity.id
_entity.type
_entity.pdbx_description
1 polymer ?
#
loop_
_entity_poly.entity_id
_entity_poly.type
_entity_poly.pdbx_seq_one_letter_code
_entity_poly.pdbx_strand_id
1 'polypeptide(L)'
;MRYDRSHELSRLGTPTLLVKYPTTPDGRYFVHKDRLWRCTNPNLDEATRRRLVGELMAARRDVGTAKRAGDDAALADARGKVHAAKVALGKRGPMWWDNDTDDNRYLIKNTPYADWWSSPDDSSA
;
A
#
# COMPACT_ATOMS: atom_id res chain seq x y z
N MET A 1 23.62 -12.19 1.15
CA MET A 1 23.32 -10.93 0.44
C MET A 1 22.69 -11.29 -0.89
N ARG A 2 21.40 -10.96 -1.09
CA ARG A 2 20.85 -10.57 -2.40
C ARG A 2 19.45 -9.99 -2.23
N TYR A 3 19.42 -8.67 -2.32
CA TYR A 3 18.33 -7.90 -2.86
C TYR A 3 18.56 -7.91 -4.37
N ASP A 4 17.81 -8.71 -5.12
CA ASP A 4 17.50 -8.35 -6.50
C ASP A 4 16.20 -9.01 -6.94
N ARG A 5 15.09 -8.35 -6.63
CA ARG A 5 13.82 -8.50 -7.37
C ARG A 5 13.57 -7.18 -8.08
N SER A 6 14.47 -6.90 -9.05
CA SER A 6 14.38 -5.91 -10.11
C SER A 6 14.11 -4.47 -9.67
N HIS A 7 15.20 -3.78 -9.33
CA HIS A 7 15.29 -2.33 -9.38
C HIS A 7 15.60 -1.89 -10.83
N GLU A 8 14.64 -2.05 -11.74
CA GLU A 8 14.74 -1.41 -13.05
C GLU A 8 13.36 -0.95 -13.54
N LEU A 9 12.98 0.26 -13.14
CA LEU A 9 12.12 1.11 -13.96
C LEU A 9 12.88 2.39 -14.23
N SER A 10 13.60 2.30 -15.35
CA SER A 10 14.38 3.31 -16.02
C SER A 10 13.65 4.64 -16.16
N ARG A 11 14.46 5.69 -16.17
CA ARG A 11 14.14 7.02 -16.66
C ARG A 11 13.64 6.87 -18.09
N LEU A 12 12.32 6.89 -18.31
CA LEU A 12 11.57 7.26 -19.52
C LEU A 12 10.11 6.89 -19.23
N GLY A 13 9.17 7.79 -19.50
CA GLY A 13 7.75 7.59 -19.19
C GLY A 13 7.21 6.28 -19.78
N THR A 14 7.01 5.27 -18.93
CA THR A 14 6.58 3.93 -19.32
C THR A 14 5.18 3.68 -18.72
N PRO A 15 4.22 3.11 -19.49
CA PRO A 15 2.87 2.84 -19.00
C PRO A 15 2.94 1.95 -17.76
N THR A 16 2.13 2.26 -16.75
CA THR A 16 2.08 1.54 -15.46
C THR A 16 1.84 0.05 -15.69
N LEU A 17 2.91 -0.73 -15.85
CA LEU A 17 2.87 -2.17 -15.63
C LEU A 17 2.28 -2.37 -14.24
N LEU A 18 1.27 -3.22 -14.15
CA LEU A 18 0.58 -3.53 -12.90
C LEU A 18 1.57 -4.27 -11.99
N VAL A 19 2.45 -3.54 -11.30
CA VAL A 19 3.41 -4.13 -10.37
C VAL A 19 2.61 -4.74 -9.22
N LYS A 20 2.36 -6.04 -9.33
CA LYS A 20 1.71 -6.82 -8.30
C LYS A 20 2.76 -7.15 -7.25
N TYR A 21 2.70 -6.45 -6.12
CA TYR A 21 3.54 -6.77 -4.98
C TYR A 21 3.15 -8.14 -4.40
N PRO A 22 4.10 -8.93 -3.88
CA PRO A 22 3.78 -10.13 -3.13
C PRO A 22 2.90 -9.79 -1.93
N THR A 23 1.90 -10.63 -1.68
CA THR A 23 0.96 -10.50 -0.56
C THR A 23 1.24 -11.62 0.42
N THR A 24 1.18 -11.32 1.72
CA THR A 24 1.32 -12.31 2.79
C THR A 24 0.28 -13.44 2.63
N PRO A 25 0.55 -14.67 3.13
CA PRO A 25 -0.35 -15.81 2.94
C PRO A 25 -1.78 -15.58 3.46
N ASP A 26 -1.91 -14.76 4.50
CA ASP A 26 -3.18 -14.37 5.12
C ASP A 26 -3.88 -13.18 4.44
N GLY A 27 -3.27 -12.59 3.40
CA GLY A 27 -3.81 -11.46 2.65
C GLY A 27 -3.74 -10.10 3.37
N ARG A 28 -3.23 -10.03 4.60
CA ARG A 28 -3.28 -8.81 5.43
C ARG A 28 -2.34 -7.72 4.94
N TYR A 29 -1.18 -8.10 4.38
CA TYR A 29 -0.15 -7.17 3.96
C TYR A 29 0.36 -7.48 2.55
N PHE A 30 0.89 -6.46 1.88
CA PHE A 30 1.75 -6.64 0.71
C PHE A 30 3.14 -6.07 0.99
N VAL A 31 4.15 -6.60 0.28
CA VAL A 31 5.56 -6.23 0.48
C VAL A 31 6.02 -5.26 -0.58
N HIS A 32 6.46 -4.07 -0.18
CA HIS A 32 7.11 -3.11 -1.06
C HIS A 32 8.38 -2.57 -0.40
N LYS A 33 9.53 -2.81 -1.05
CA LYS A 33 10.87 -2.45 -0.53
C LYS A 33 11.12 -3.04 0.87
N ASP A 34 10.93 -4.35 0.99
CA ASP A 34 11.06 -5.13 2.23
C ASP A 34 10.22 -4.60 3.42
N ARG A 35 9.20 -3.79 3.14
CA ARG A 35 8.28 -3.25 4.14
C ARG A 35 6.88 -3.78 3.90
N LEU A 36 6.22 -4.14 4.98
CA LEU A 36 4.82 -4.52 4.98
C LEU A 36 3.94 -3.28 4.84
N TRP A 37 2.92 -3.38 4.00
CA TRP A 37 1.89 -2.38 3.84
C TRP A 37 0.54 -3.05 3.91
N ARG A 38 -0.32 -2.57 4.80
CA ARG A 38 -1.64 -3.17 4.99
C ARG A 38 -2.47 -3.12 3.70
N CYS A 39 -3.09 -4.24 3.36
CA CYS A 39 -4.02 -4.36 2.25
C CYS A 39 -5.32 -3.57 2.51
N THR A 40 -6.08 -3.36 1.44
CA THR A 40 -7.48 -2.92 1.56
C THR A 40 -8.26 -3.99 2.32
N ASN A 41 -9.18 -3.59 3.19
CA ASN A 41 -10.10 -4.51 3.84
C ASN A 41 -10.87 -5.33 2.78
N PRO A 42 -10.70 -6.66 2.72
CA PRO A 42 -11.36 -7.51 1.73
C PRO A 42 -12.88 -7.63 1.97
N ASN A 43 -13.36 -7.27 3.16
CA ASN A 43 -14.78 -7.34 3.52
C ASN A 43 -15.59 -6.12 3.04
N LEU A 44 -14.97 -5.17 2.33
CA LEU A 44 -15.68 -4.07 1.70
C LEU A 44 -16.38 -4.57 0.44
N ASP A 45 -17.66 -4.21 0.28
CA ASP A 45 -18.35 -4.41 -0.99
C ASP A 45 -17.67 -3.62 -2.11
N GLU A 46 -17.81 -4.10 -3.35
CA GLU A 46 -17.08 -3.53 -4.48
C GLU A 46 -17.50 -2.07 -4.77
N ALA A 47 -18.77 -1.71 -4.53
CA ALA A 47 -19.23 -0.34 -4.75
C ALA A 47 -18.58 0.64 -3.75
N THR A 48 -18.56 0.28 -2.47
CA THR A 48 -17.86 1.04 -1.43
C THR A 48 -16.36 1.11 -1.70
N ARG A 49 -15.73 -0.02 -2.02
CA ARG A 49 -14.31 -0.08 -2.36
C ARG A 49 -13.98 0.83 -3.54
N ARG A 50 -14.76 0.78 -4.62
CA ARG A 50 -14.56 1.62 -5.82
C ARG A 50 -14.73 3.10 -5.50
N ARG A 51 -15.76 3.47 -4.73
CA ARG A 51 -15.98 4.86 -4.29
C ARG A 51 -14.78 5.38 -3.49
N LEU A 52 -14.33 4.64 -2.48
CA LEU A 52 -13.21 5.04 -1.63
C LEU A 52 -11.88 5.10 -2.40
N VAL A 53 -11.66 4.21 -3.37
CA VAL A 53 -10.51 4.31 -4.29
C VAL A 53 -10.61 5.59 -5.12
N GLY A 54 -11.79 5.94 -5.62
CA GLY A 54 -12.05 7.20 -6.33
C GLY A 54 -11.71 8.42 -5.47
N GLU A 55 -12.21 8.47 -4.24
CA GLU A 55 -11.93 9.53 -3.26
C GLU A 55 -10.42 9.63 -2.98
N LEU A 56 -9.73 8.50 -2.80
CA LEU A 56 -8.29 8.47 -2.58
C LEU A 56 -7.51 9.05 -3.77
N MET A 57 -7.91 8.72 -5.00
CA MET A 57 -7.25 9.25 -6.20
C MET A 57 -7.55 10.73 -6.41
N ALA A 58 -8.77 11.19 -6.09
CA ALA A 58 -9.10 12.62 -6.09
C ALA A 58 -8.24 13.39 -5.08
N ALA A 59 -8.19 12.93 -3.83
CA ALA A 59 -7.38 13.58 -2.80
C ALA A 59 -5.88 13.61 -3.15
N ARG A 60 -5.35 12.57 -3.82
CA ARG A 60 -3.96 12.57 -4.31
C ARG A 60 -3.72 13.59 -5.42
N ARG A 61 -4.68 13.78 -6.32
CA ARG A 61 -4.62 14.85 -7.34
C ARG A 61 -4.60 16.21 -6.65
N ASP A 62 -5.44 16.41 -5.64
CA ASP A 62 -5.51 17.66 -4.87
C ASP A 62 -4.18 17.97 -4.17
N VAL A 63 -3.52 16.96 -3.58
CA VAL A 63 -2.14 17.09 -3.04
C VAL A 63 -1.17 17.61 -4.11
N GLY A 64 -1.24 17.06 -5.31
CA GLY A 64 -0.39 17.49 -6.43
C GLY A 64 -0.68 18.91 -6.90
N THR A 65 -1.95 19.32 -6.89
CA THR A 65 -2.38 20.69 -7.20
C THR A 65 -1.92 21.68 -6.15
N ALA A 66 -2.19 21.42 -4.87
CA ALA A 66 -1.79 22.28 -3.76
C ALA A 66 -0.27 22.49 -3.71
N LYS A 67 0.52 21.41 -3.91
CA LYS A 67 1.99 21.51 -3.99
C LYS A 67 2.47 22.42 -5.12
N ARG A 68 1.86 22.32 -6.31
CA ARG A 68 2.22 23.17 -7.46
C ARG A 68 1.84 24.63 -7.25
N ALA A 69 0.76 24.87 -6.50
CA ALA A 69 0.31 26.22 -6.14
C ALA A 69 1.07 26.83 -4.95
N GLY A 70 1.83 26.04 -4.19
CA GLY A 70 2.44 26.51 -2.94
C GLY A 70 1.41 26.81 -1.83
N ASP A 71 0.23 26.19 -1.90
CA ASP A 71 -0.85 26.40 -0.93
C ASP A 71 -0.78 25.36 0.19
N ASP A 72 -0.24 25.76 1.33
CA ASP A 72 -0.05 24.89 2.48
C ASP A 72 -1.37 24.47 3.15
N ALA A 73 -2.39 25.33 3.12
CA ALA A 73 -3.70 25.03 3.70
C ALA A 73 -4.42 23.97 2.87
N ALA A 74 -4.47 24.15 1.54
CA ALA A 74 -5.02 23.15 0.63
C ALA A 74 -4.22 21.84 0.68
N LEU A 75 -2.90 21.92 0.87
CA LEU A 75 -2.05 20.74 1.00
C LEU A 75 -2.38 19.95 2.28
N ALA A 76 -2.60 20.62 3.40
CA ALA A 76 -2.99 20.01 4.65
C ALA A 76 -4.35 19.31 4.53
N ASP A 77 -5.35 19.99 3.97
CA ASP A 77 -6.68 19.43 3.72
C ASP A 77 -6.63 18.18 2.81
N ALA A 78 -5.93 18.29 1.67
CA ALA A 78 -5.79 17.17 0.74
C ALA A 78 -5.08 15.94 1.38
N ARG A 79 -4.07 16.18 2.23
CA ARG A 79 -3.41 15.11 3.01
C ARG A 79 -4.37 14.49 4.03
N GLY A 80 -5.23 15.30 4.65
CA GLY A 80 -6.31 14.86 5.53
C GLY A 80 -7.28 13.92 4.80
N LYS A 81 -7.76 14.31 3.62
CA LYS A 81 -8.61 13.49 2.75
C LYS A 81 -7.95 12.17 2.35
N VAL A 82 -6.66 12.19 2.00
CA VAL A 82 -5.87 10.96 1.73
C VAL A 82 -5.83 10.05 2.96
N HIS A 83 -5.64 10.62 4.15
CA HIS A 83 -5.64 9.85 5.38
C HIS A 83 -7.00 9.21 5.63
N ALA A 84 -8.08 9.98 5.58
CA ALA A 84 -9.45 9.52 5.79
C ALA A 84 -9.83 8.38 4.82
N ALA A 85 -9.57 8.55 3.52
CA ALA A 85 -9.84 7.51 2.53
C ALA A 85 -9.02 6.22 2.77
N LYS A 86 -7.76 6.34 3.23
CA LYS A 86 -6.95 5.17 3.58
C LYS A 86 -7.45 4.45 4.84
N VAL A 87 -7.96 5.19 5.83
CA VAL A 87 -8.59 4.61 7.02
C VAL A 87 -9.87 3.87 6.63
N ALA A 88 -10.74 4.50 5.83
CA ALA A 88 -11.97 3.89 5.34
C ALA A 88 -11.72 2.62 4.49
N LEU A 89 -10.66 2.62 3.68
CA LEU A 89 -10.21 1.42 2.94
C LEU A 89 -9.61 0.34 3.85
N GLY A 90 -9.41 0.60 5.14
CA GLY A 90 -8.77 -0.31 6.08
C GLY A 90 -7.25 -0.40 5.93
N LYS A 91 -6.59 0.46 5.13
CA LYS A 91 -5.13 0.49 4.93
C LYS A 91 -4.37 1.17 6.07
N ARG A 92 -5.10 1.88 6.92
CA ARG A 92 -4.64 2.61 8.12
C ARG A 92 -5.75 2.57 9.17
N GLY A 93 -5.43 3.00 10.39
CA GLY A 93 -6.39 3.04 11.49
C GLY A 93 -6.61 1.65 12.09
N PRO A 94 -7.78 1.41 12.72
CA PRO A 94 -8.12 0.11 13.30
C PRO A 94 -7.91 -1.03 12.30
N MET A 95 -7.49 -2.19 12.81
CA MET A 95 -7.37 -3.40 11.99
C MET A 95 -8.76 -3.88 11.59
N TRP A 96 -8.86 -4.53 10.43
CA TRP A 96 -10.09 -5.17 9.96
C TRP A 96 -10.09 -6.69 10.23
N TRP A 97 -9.11 -7.17 11.01
CA TRP A 97 -9.02 -8.52 11.56
C TRP A 97 -8.85 -8.45 13.08
N ASP A 98 -9.16 -9.55 13.76
CA ASP A 98 -9.16 -9.62 15.22
C ASP A 98 -7.82 -10.10 15.80
N ASN A 99 -7.56 -9.70 17.06
CA ASN A 99 -6.63 -10.34 18.01
C ASN A 99 -5.21 -10.64 17.50
N ASP A 100 -4.59 -9.69 16.81
CA ASP A 100 -3.20 -9.79 16.40
C ASP A 100 -2.48 -8.43 16.50
N THR A 101 -1.17 -8.42 16.32
CA THR A 101 -0.38 -7.20 16.21
C THR A 101 -0.48 -6.60 14.81
N ASP A 102 -0.48 -5.26 14.70
CA ASP A 102 -0.40 -4.61 13.39
C ASP A 102 1.05 -4.39 12.95
N ASP A 103 1.52 -5.24 12.04
CA ASP A 103 2.85 -5.14 11.43
C ASP A 103 2.92 -4.13 10.26
N ASN A 104 1.94 -3.23 10.12
CA ASN A 104 1.94 -2.23 9.07
C ASN A 104 3.16 -1.29 9.14
N ARG A 105 3.89 -1.19 8.04
CA ARG A 105 5.12 -0.40 7.82
C ARG A 105 6.37 -0.92 8.51
N TYR A 106 6.32 -2.09 9.15
CA TYR A 106 7.52 -2.77 9.65
C TYR A 106 8.34 -3.37 8.50
N LEU A 107 9.63 -3.52 8.75
CA LEU A 107 10.50 -4.32 7.88
C LEU A 107 10.10 -5.79 8.01
N ILE A 108 9.91 -6.48 6.90
CA ILE A 108 9.41 -7.87 6.88
C ILE A 108 10.27 -8.86 7.66
N LYS A 109 11.58 -8.62 7.74
CA LYS A 109 12.51 -9.42 8.54
C LYS A 109 12.28 -9.35 10.06
N ASN A 110 11.51 -8.36 10.53
CA ASN A 110 11.23 -8.14 11.96
C ASN A 110 9.79 -8.56 12.33
N THR A 111 9.13 -9.34 11.47
CA THR A 111 7.73 -9.74 11.66
C THR A 111 7.61 -11.25 11.49
N PRO A 112 6.48 -11.87 11.89
CA PRO A 112 6.24 -13.30 11.70
C PRO A 112 6.30 -13.76 10.23
N TYR A 113 6.27 -12.83 9.28
CA TYR A 113 6.34 -13.10 7.85
C TYR A 113 7.78 -13.22 7.31
N ALA A 114 8.81 -13.12 8.17
CA ALA A 114 10.22 -13.17 7.77
C ALA A 114 10.60 -14.49 7.07
N ASP A 115 10.15 -15.62 7.62
CA ASP A 115 10.45 -16.94 7.07
C ASP A 115 9.76 -17.13 5.72
N TRP A 116 8.47 -16.80 5.63
CA TRP A 116 7.73 -16.81 4.38
C TRP A 116 8.40 -15.95 3.30
N TRP A 117 8.91 -14.77 3.65
CA TRP A 117 9.59 -13.88 2.71
C TRP A 117 10.94 -14.41 2.24
N SER A 118 11.60 -15.22 3.07
CA SER A 118 12.93 -15.78 2.80
C SER A 118 12.85 -17.14 2.10
N SER A 119 11.68 -17.78 2.08
CA SER A 119 11.45 -19.02 1.37
C SER A 119 11.69 -18.84 -0.14
N PRO A 120 12.40 -19.77 -0.79
CA PRO A 120 12.54 -19.74 -2.25
C PRO A 120 11.16 -19.85 -2.90
N ASP A 121 10.91 -19.06 -3.95
CA ASP A 121 9.70 -19.22 -4.77
C ASP A 121 9.73 -20.63 -5.37
N ASP A 122 8.71 -21.45 -5.07
CA ASP A 122 8.51 -22.78 -5.67
C ASP A 122 7.96 -22.65 -7.11
N SER A 123 8.55 -21.74 -7.88
CA SER A 123 8.23 -21.47 -9.29
C SER A 123 9.28 -22.15 -10.16
N SER A 124 9.36 -23.47 -10.06
CA SER A 124 10.13 -24.33 -10.98
C SER A 124 9.55 -25.74 -10.94
N ALA A 125 8.43 -25.94 -11.62
CA ALA A 125 7.96 -27.23 -12.10
C ALA A 125 7.21 -27.03 -13.42
#